data_AF-A0A6J0DNE1-F1
#
_entry.id   AF-A0A6J0DNE1-F1
#
_cell.length_a   1.000
_cell.length_b   1.000
_cell.length_c   1.000
_cell.angle_alpha   90.00
_cell.angle_beta   90.00
_cell.angle_gamma   90.00
#
_symmetry.space_group_name_H-M   'P 1'
#
loop_
_entity.id
_entity.type
_entity.pdbx_description
1 polymer ?
#
loop_
_entity_poly.entity_id
_entity_poly.type
_entity_poly.pdbx_seq_one_letter_code
_entity_poly.pdbx_strand_id
1 'polypeptide(L)'
;MLRYPRYIYTTKTLYSDSGELIVEELLLNGKMTMSAVVKKVADRLTETMEDGKTMDYAEVSTAFVRLADTHFVQRCPLVPATDSSDPGPPPPAPTLVINEKDMYLVPKLSLIGKGKRRRSSDEDAAGEPKAKKPKYTDHKEPIPDDGIYWQVNLDRFHQHFRDQAIVSAVANRMDQTSSEIVRTMLRMSEITTPSSAPFTQPLSSNEIFRSLPVGYNISKQVLDQYLTLLADDPLEFIGKSGDSGGGMFVINLHKALASLATATLESVIQERFGSRCARIFRLVLQKKHLEQKQVEDFAMIPAKEAKDMLYKMLSENFMSLQEIPKTPDHAPSRTFYLYTVNVLSAARMLLHRCYKSIANLIERRQFETKENKRLLEKSQRVEAIIASMQATGAEEVQLQEIEEMITAPERQQLETLKRNVNKLDASEIQVDETIFLLESYIESTMKRL
;
A
#
# COMPACT_ATOMS: atom_id res chain seq x y z
N MET A 1 9.71 1.00 2.02
CA MET A 1 10.33 1.01 0.67
C MET A 1 9.65 0.02 -0.26
N LEU A 2 9.50 -1.25 0.12
CA LEU A 2 8.80 -2.27 -0.69
C LEU A 2 7.43 -1.83 -1.25
N ARG A 3 6.62 -1.15 -0.43
CA ARG A 3 5.26 -0.70 -0.79
C ARG A 3 5.21 0.58 -1.64
N TYR A 4 6.34 1.19 -1.99
CA TYR A 4 6.37 2.49 -2.69
C TYR A 4 5.58 2.47 -4.01
N PRO A 5 5.73 1.47 -4.90
CA PRO A 5 4.93 1.42 -6.13
C PRO A 5 3.42 1.40 -5.85
N ARG A 6 2.99 0.72 -4.80
CA ARG A 6 1.57 0.64 -4.40
C ARG A 6 1.06 1.99 -3.89
N TYR A 7 1.84 2.72 -3.10
CA TYR A 7 1.46 4.07 -2.64
C TYR A 7 1.32 5.05 -3.83
N ILE A 8 2.27 5.01 -4.76
CA ILE A 8 2.26 5.84 -5.98
C ILE A 8 1.01 5.53 -6.82
N TYR A 9 0.75 4.26 -7.11
CA TYR A 9 -0.42 3.82 -7.86
C TYR A 9 -1.76 4.19 -7.20
N THR A 10 -1.84 4.06 -5.88
CA THR A 10 -3.04 4.43 -5.12
C THR A 10 -3.30 5.93 -5.22
N THR A 11 -2.23 6.73 -5.15
CA THR A 11 -2.35 8.19 -5.27
C THR A 11 -2.78 8.60 -6.67
N LYS A 12 -2.24 7.95 -7.71
CA LYS A 12 -2.69 8.12 -9.10
C LYS A 12 -4.19 7.90 -9.24
N THR A 13 -4.70 6.83 -8.62
CA THR A 13 -6.13 6.44 -8.67
C THR A 13 -7.04 7.49 -8.01
N LEU A 14 -6.58 8.12 -6.92
CA LEU A 14 -7.40 9.07 -6.15
C LEU A 14 -7.22 10.53 -6.60
N TYR A 15 -6.04 10.92 -7.08
CA TYR A 15 -5.62 12.31 -7.27
C TYR A 15 -4.98 12.60 -8.63
N SER A 16 -5.10 11.69 -9.61
CA SER A 16 -4.50 11.79 -10.96
C SER A 16 -2.96 11.83 -10.96
N ASP A 17 -2.37 12.05 -12.14
CA ASP A 17 -0.92 12.07 -12.34
C ASP A 17 -0.20 13.16 -11.52
N SER A 18 -0.87 14.29 -11.23
CA SER A 18 -0.31 15.33 -10.36
C SER A 18 -0.08 14.82 -8.95
N GLY A 19 -1.03 14.07 -8.38
CA GLY A 19 -0.87 13.47 -7.06
C GLY A 19 0.16 12.36 -7.04
N GLU A 20 0.19 11.54 -8.10
CA GLU A 20 1.18 10.47 -8.29
C GLU A 20 2.62 11.00 -8.15
N LEU A 21 2.97 12.03 -8.91
CA LEU A 21 4.31 12.60 -8.92
C LEU A 21 4.67 13.32 -7.61
N ILE A 22 3.69 13.95 -6.93
CA ILE A 22 3.91 14.54 -5.61
C ILE A 22 4.37 13.47 -4.61
N VAL A 23 3.66 12.33 -4.56
CA VAL A 23 4.00 11.24 -3.64
C VAL A 23 5.29 10.55 -4.07
N GLU A 24 5.54 10.36 -5.36
CA GLU A 24 6.80 9.82 -5.86
C GLU A 24 8.01 10.67 -5.43
N GLU A 25 7.98 11.99 -5.64
CA GLU A 25 9.07 12.89 -5.26
C GLU A 25 9.31 12.90 -3.74
N LEU A 26 8.25 12.83 -2.94
CA LEU A 26 8.35 12.75 -1.48
C LEU A 26 8.93 11.39 -1.02
N LEU A 27 8.56 10.27 -1.64
CA LEU A 27 9.08 8.95 -1.28
C LEU A 27 10.56 8.77 -1.67
N LEU A 28 10.96 9.30 -2.83
CA LEU A 28 12.33 9.17 -3.34
C LEU A 28 13.31 10.13 -2.67
N ASN A 29 12.90 11.38 -2.40
CA ASN A 29 13.75 12.39 -1.77
C ASN A 29 13.60 12.42 -0.23
N GLY A 30 12.58 11.75 0.32
CA GLY A 30 12.29 11.65 1.74
C GLY A 30 11.56 12.87 2.30
N LYS A 31 12.24 14.03 2.38
CA LYS A 31 11.69 15.26 2.97
C LYS A 31 11.90 16.44 2.03
N MET A 32 10.83 17.18 1.75
CA MET A 32 10.89 18.34 0.87
C MET A 32 9.95 19.45 1.32
N THR A 33 10.28 20.69 0.97
CA THR A 33 9.37 21.83 1.12
C THR A 33 8.28 21.78 0.04
N MET A 34 7.13 22.43 0.31
CA MET A 34 6.01 22.45 -0.64
C MET A 34 6.42 23.12 -1.96
N SER A 35 7.14 24.24 -1.87
CA SER A 35 7.67 24.96 -3.04
C SER A 35 8.59 24.10 -3.91
N ALA A 36 9.45 23.29 -3.30
CA ALA A 36 10.35 22.40 -4.02
C ALA A 36 9.61 21.25 -4.73
N VAL A 37 8.62 20.65 -4.07
CA VAL A 37 7.80 19.59 -4.66
C VAL A 37 6.98 20.13 -5.83
N VAL A 38 6.26 21.24 -5.63
CA VAL A 38 5.41 21.86 -6.68
C VAL A 38 6.24 22.17 -7.92
N LYS A 39 7.44 22.75 -7.73
CA LYS A 39 8.34 23.06 -8.84
C LYS A 39 8.78 21.82 -9.60
N LYS A 40 9.31 20.80 -8.91
CA LYS A 40 9.79 19.56 -9.56
C LYS A 40 8.68 18.83 -10.31
N VAL A 41 7.49 18.75 -9.71
CA VAL A 41 6.33 18.07 -10.32
C VAL A 41 5.86 18.83 -11.55
N ALA A 42 5.76 20.15 -11.49
CA ALA A 42 5.38 20.96 -12.64
C ALA A 42 6.40 20.86 -13.80
N ASP A 43 7.70 20.85 -13.49
CA ASP A 43 8.76 20.64 -14.48
C ASP A 43 8.61 19.26 -15.16
N ARG A 44 8.46 18.17 -14.38
CA ARG A 44 8.28 16.80 -14.90
C ARG A 44 7.00 16.62 -15.71
N LEU A 45 5.88 17.18 -15.29
CA LEU A 45 4.62 17.12 -16.05
C LEU A 45 4.71 17.91 -17.36
N THR A 46 5.45 19.01 -17.37
CA THR A 46 5.62 19.80 -18.59
C THR A 46 6.44 19.05 -19.65
N GLU A 47 7.32 18.13 -19.23
CA GLU A 47 8.05 17.23 -20.14
C GLU A 47 7.15 16.18 -20.80
N THR A 48 6.05 15.75 -20.14
CA THR A 48 5.11 14.77 -20.71
C THR A 48 4.00 15.40 -21.55
N MET A 49 3.83 16.72 -21.46
CA MET A 49 2.84 17.47 -22.25
C MET A 49 3.33 17.81 -23.66
N GLU A 50 2.40 17.86 -24.62
CA GLU A 50 2.62 18.34 -26.00
C GLU A 50 3.26 19.73 -26.05
N ASP A 51 4.08 19.97 -27.08
CA ASP A 51 4.77 21.23 -27.30
C ASP A 51 3.84 22.45 -27.23
N GLY A 52 4.24 23.43 -26.42
CA GLY A 52 3.50 24.67 -26.20
C GLY A 52 2.57 24.67 -24.98
N LYS A 53 2.15 23.51 -24.46
CA LYS A 53 1.45 23.42 -23.16
C LYS A 53 2.44 23.41 -22.00
N THR A 54 2.07 23.95 -20.85
CA THR A 54 2.91 23.99 -19.65
C THR A 54 2.06 23.74 -18.42
N MET A 55 2.58 22.98 -17.47
CA MET A 55 1.89 22.76 -16.21
C MET A 55 1.97 24.01 -15.33
N ASP A 56 0.83 24.43 -14.78
CA ASP A 56 0.75 25.58 -13.88
C ASP A 56 0.98 25.14 -12.43
N TYR A 57 1.73 25.94 -11.66
CA TYR A 57 2.01 25.65 -10.26
C TYR A 57 0.74 25.67 -9.41
N ALA A 58 -0.27 26.44 -9.81
CA ALA A 58 -1.55 26.52 -9.12
C ALA A 58 -2.30 25.17 -9.08
N GLU A 59 -2.26 24.40 -10.17
CA GLU A 59 -2.93 23.10 -10.25
C GLU A 59 -2.22 22.05 -9.37
N VAL A 60 -0.89 22.01 -9.43
CA VAL A 60 -0.08 21.12 -8.58
C VAL A 60 -0.22 21.49 -7.10
N SER A 61 -0.24 22.79 -6.78
CA SER A 61 -0.49 23.27 -5.42
C SER A 61 -1.87 22.86 -4.92
N THR A 62 -2.90 22.92 -5.77
CA THR A 62 -4.26 22.48 -5.41
C THR A 62 -4.31 20.97 -5.16
N ALA A 63 -3.59 20.17 -5.94
CA ALA A 63 -3.43 18.73 -5.67
C ALA A 63 -2.71 18.46 -4.34
N PHE A 64 -1.66 19.21 -4.04
CA PHE A 64 -0.93 19.10 -2.77
C PHE A 64 -1.81 19.42 -1.56
N VAL A 65 -2.59 20.52 -1.64
CA VAL A 65 -3.54 20.90 -0.58
C VAL A 65 -4.56 19.79 -0.34
N ARG A 66 -5.16 19.22 -1.41
CA ARG A 66 -6.09 18.09 -1.27
C ARG A 66 -5.47 16.85 -0.62
N LEU A 67 -4.20 16.56 -0.92
CA LEU A 67 -3.46 15.45 -0.30
C LEU A 67 -3.18 15.71 1.20
N ALA A 68 -2.91 16.96 1.57
CA ALA A 68 -2.74 17.36 2.96
C ALA A 68 -4.08 17.29 3.72
N ASP A 69 -5.17 17.81 3.14
CA ASP A 69 -6.51 17.81 3.74
C ASP A 69 -7.05 16.39 3.99
N THR A 70 -6.62 15.43 3.16
CA THR A 70 -6.99 14.00 3.30
C THR A 70 -5.95 13.17 4.04
N HIS A 71 -4.97 13.84 4.64
CA HIS A 71 -3.91 13.31 5.49
C HIS A 71 -2.95 12.30 4.81
N PHE A 72 -2.88 12.25 3.48
CA PHE A 72 -1.90 11.41 2.76
C PHE A 72 -0.48 11.99 2.81
N VAL A 73 -0.39 13.31 2.99
CA VAL A 73 0.87 14.05 3.17
C VAL A 73 0.80 14.82 4.48
N GLN A 74 1.89 14.80 5.25
CA GLN A 74 1.96 15.43 6.57
C GLN A 74 3.30 16.16 6.77
N ARG A 75 3.30 17.18 7.62
CA ARG A 75 4.53 17.88 8.00
C ARG A 75 5.46 16.96 8.80
N CYS A 76 6.76 17.14 8.62
CA CYS A 76 7.76 16.52 9.46
C CYS A 76 7.78 17.15 10.86
N PRO A 77 8.26 16.41 11.89
CA PRO A 77 8.54 16.98 13.20
C PRO A 77 9.45 18.20 13.08
N LEU A 78 9.08 19.29 13.76
CA LEU A 78 9.78 20.58 13.71
C LEU A 78 10.80 20.68 14.83
N VAL A 79 11.86 21.45 14.59
CA VAL A 79 12.71 21.94 15.67
C VAL A 79 11.91 23.05 16.37
N PRO A 80 11.65 22.96 17.69
CA PRO A 80 10.99 24.04 18.40
C PRO A 80 11.82 25.31 18.22
N ALA A 81 11.14 26.42 17.95
CA ALA A 81 11.80 27.72 17.94
C ALA A 81 12.44 27.90 19.31
N THR A 82 13.77 27.90 19.37
CA THR A 82 14.48 28.37 20.56
C THR A 82 14.14 29.85 20.65
N ASP A 83 13.17 30.22 21.50
CA ASP A 83 13.06 31.60 21.93
C ASP A 83 14.46 32.02 22.37
N SER A 84 14.91 33.17 21.87
CA SER A 84 16.26 33.72 22.04
C SER A 84 16.64 34.04 23.51
N SER A 85 15.97 33.42 24.47
CA SER A 85 16.04 33.67 25.91
C SER A 85 16.62 32.51 26.74
N ASP A 86 16.99 31.37 26.14
CA ASP A 86 17.70 30.31 26.87
C ASP A 86 19.20 30.28 26.49
N PRO A 87 20.10 30.85 27.31
CA PRO A 87 21.52 31.03 26.99
C PRO A 87 22.34 29.75 27.27
N GLY A 88 21.73 28.58 27.07
CA GLY A 88 22.40 27.29 27.22
C GLY A 88 23.35 27.00 26.05
N PRO A 89 24.37 26.14 26.26
CA PRO A 89 25.13 25.59 25.14
C PRO A 89 24.17 24.91 24.14
N PRO A 90 24.38 25.04 22.82
CA PRO A 90 23.52 24.38 21.84
C PRO A 90 23.50 22.87 22.12
N PRO A 91 22.30 22.24 22.15
CA PRO A 91 22.20 20.81 22.44
C PRO A 91 22.92 19.99 21.34
N PRO A 92 23.49 18.82 21.67
CA PRO A 92 24.17 17.97 20.68
C PRO A 92 23.29 17.57 19.49
N ALA A 93 21.98 17.50 19.70
CA ALA A 93 20.97 17.33 18.66
C ALA A 93 19.69 18.06 19.07
N PRO A 94 18.98 18.72 18.13
CA PRO A 94 17.71 19.36 18.43
C PRO A 94 16.64 18.31 18.76
N THR A 95 15.89 18.53 19.84
CA THR A 95 14.72 17.72 20.17
C THR A 95 13.58 18.10 19.24
N LEU A 96 13.17 17.20 18.36
CA LEU A 96 12.07 17.44 17.43
C LEU A 96 10.73 17.25 18.15
N VAL A 97 9.79 18.17 17.89
CA VAL A 97 8.45 18.15 18.47
C VAL A 97 7.41 18.09 17.34
N ILE A 98 6.36 17.30 17.55
CA ILE A 98 5.23 17.22 16.64
C ILE A 98 4.14 18.16 17.18
N ASN A 99 3.79 19.19 16.41
CA ASN A 99 2.61 19.99 16.69
C ASN A 99 1.42 19.43 15.92
N GLU A 100 0.48 18.78 16.61
CA GLU A 100 -0.68 18.14 15.99
C GLU A 100 -1.56 19.13 15.20
N LYS A 101 -1.64 20.39 15.63
CA LYS A 101 -2.47 21.41 14.97
C LYS A 101 -1.94 21.83 13.61
N ASP A 102 -0.62 21.78 13.44
CA ASP A 102 0.04 22.25 12.22
C ASP A 102 0.34 21.11 11.23
N MET A 103 0.14 19.86 11.63
CA MET A 103 0.56 18.66 10.89
C MET A 103 0.03 18.61 9.45
N TYR A 104 -1.18 19.10 9.24
CA TYR A 104 -1.87 19.12 7.95
C TYR A 104 -2.13 20.55 7.44
N LEU A 105 -1.75 21.57 8.21
CA LEU A 105 -1.94 22.95 7.80
C LEU A 105 -0.96 23.26 6.66
N VAL A 106 -1.46 23.76 5.54
CA VAL A 106 -0.64 24.13 4.38
C VAL A 106 -0.26 25.62 4.47
N PRO A 107 1.03 26.00 4.28
CA PRO A 107 1.41 27.41 4.22
C PRO A 107 0.72 28.09 3.04
N LYS A 108 0.22 29.31 3.25
CA LYS A 108 -0.42 30.10 2.18
C LYS A 108 0.67 30.65 1.26
N LEU A 109 1.03 29.88 0.24
CA LEU A 109 2.03 30.27 -0.74
C LEU A 109 1.35 30.72 -2.04
N SER A 110 1.60 31.95 -2.46
CA SER A 110 1.24 32.43 -3.81
C SER A 110 2.27 31.93 -4.83
N LEU A 111 2.33 30.60 -5.04
CA LEU A 111 3.21 30.00 -6.04
C LEU A 111 2.62 30.24 -7.43
N ILE A 112 3.08 31.30 -8.09
CA ILE A 112 2.72 31.61 -9.47
C ILE A 112 3.93 31.26 -10.35
N GLY A 113 3.74 30.34 -11.29
CA GLY A 113 4.82 29.89 -12.16
C GLY A 113 4.38 28.75 -13.07
N LYS A 114 5.16 28.53 -14.12
CA LYS A 114 4.95 27.45 -15.09
C LYS A 114 6.15 26.52 -15.06
N GLY A 115 5.89 25.23 -15.19
CA GLY A 115 6.92 24.22 -15.36
C GLY A 115 7.82 24.56 -16.55
N LYS A 116 9.12 24.33 -16.39
CA LYS A 116 10.12 24.55 -17.43
C LYS A 116 10.40 23.24 -18.15
N ARG A 117 10.32 23.25 -19.48
CA ARG A 117 10.89 22.16 -20.29
C ARG A 117 12.41 22.22 -20.21
N ARG A 118 13.05 21.06 -20.09
CA ARG A 118 14.48 20.92 -20.42
C ARG A 118 14.67 21.17 -21.90
N ARG A 119 14.88 22.43 -22.30
CA ARG A 119 15.45 22.74 -23.61
C ARG A 119 16.95 22.48 -23.53
N SER A 120 17.41 21.42 -24.19
CA SER A 120 18.81 21.31 -24.62
C SER A 120 18.94 22.04 -25.96
N SER A 121 19.02 23.37 -25.94
CA SER A 121 19.31 24.12 -27.15
C SER A 121 19.97 25.45 -26.81
N ASP A 122 21.24 25.56 -27.17
CA ASP A 122 22.02 26.77 -27.40
C ASP A 122 21.35 27.66 -28.47
N GLU A 123 20.13 28.16 -28.20
CA GLU A 123 19.41 29.08 -29.10
C GLU A 123 19.14 30.45 -28.46
N ASP A 124 19.73 30.75 -27.29
CA ASP A 124 19.81 32.12 -26.78
C ASP A 124 21.06 32.88 -27.31
N ALA A 125 21.79 32.32 -28.29
CA ALA A 125 23.01 32.89 -28.86
C ALA A 125 22.79 33.78 -30.10
N ALA A 126 21.54 34.08 -30.49
CA ALA A 126 21.22 34.92 -31.65
C ALA A 126 20.28 36.10 -31.32
N GLY A 127 20.39 36.66 -30.11
CA GLY A 127 19.76 37.92 -29.73
C GLY A 127 20.79 38.91 -29.19
N GLU A 128 20.81 40.11 -29.76
CA GLU A 128 21.70 41.26 -29.50
C GLU A 128 22.24 41.42 -28.06
N PRO A 129 23.48 41.94 -27.90
CA PRO A 129 24.17 42.00 -26.61
C PRO A 129 23.45 42.96 -25.66
N LYS A 130 22.63 42.43 -24.75
CA LYS A 130 22.14 43.19 -23.60
C LYS A 130 23.31 43.55 -22.70
N ALA A 131 23.48 44.86 -22.50
CA ALA A 131 24.51 45.47 -21.69
C ALA A 131 24.71 44.77 -20.33
N LYS A 132 25.99 44.56 -19.99
CA LYS A 132 26.47 44.03 -18.70
C LYS A 132 25.77 44.74 -17.53
N LYS A 133 24.78 44.07 -16.91
CA LYS A 133 24.34 44.42 -15.57
C LYS A 133 25.37 43.88 -14.55
N PRO A 134 25.67 44.65 -13.50
CA PRO A 134 26.72 44.31 -12.55
C PRO A 134 26.36 43.04 -11.78
N LYS A 135 27.39 42.31 -11.32
CA LYS A 135 27.29 41.14 -10.43
C LYS A 135 26.27 41.43 -9.32
N TYR A 136 25.09 40.82 -9.44
CA TYR A 136 24.10 40.82 -8.39
C TYR A 136 24.56 39.82 -7.33
N THR A 137 24.69 40.31 -6.11
CA THR A 137 25.00 39.55 -4.91
C THR A 137 23.96 38.43 -4.71
N ASP A 138 24.44 37.31 -4.17
CA ASP A 138 23.71 36.07 -3.90
C ASP A 138 22.65 36.25 -2.79
N HIS A 139 21.64 37.08 -3.03
CA HIS A 139 20.42 37.15 -2.24
C HIS A 139 19.35 36.30 -2.93
N LYS A 140 19.39 34.98 -2.73
CA LYS A 140 18.17 34.18 -2.88
C LYS A 140 17.18 34.72 -1.87
N GLU A 141 16.08 35.30 -2.34
CA GLU A 141 14.93 35.59 -1.46
C GLU A 141 14.64 34.33 -0.63
N PRO A 142 14.48 34.45 0.70
CA PRO A 142 14.17 33.31 1.54
C PRO A 142 12.88 32.69 1.01
N ILE A 143 12.96 31.40 0.67
CA ILE A 143 11.81 30.66 0.21
C ILE A 143 10.79 30.71 1.35
N PRO A 144 9.53 31.13 1.09
CA PRO A 144 8.56 31.44 2.14
C PRO A 144 8.19 30.24 3.03
N ASP A 145 8.46 29.01 2.59
CA ASP A 145 8.26 27.76 3.34
C ASP A 145 9.57 27.09 3.77
N ASP A 146 10.68 27.83 3.84
CA ASP A 146 11.94 27.32 4.36
C ASP A 146 11.78 26.82 5.81
N GLY A 147 12.31 25.63 6.08
CA GLY A 147 12.11 24.91 7.35
C GLY A 147 10.79 24.13 7.49
N ILE A 148 9.84 24.27 6.56
CA ILE A 148 8.58 23.50 6.57
C ILE A 148 8.72 22.28 5.64
N TYR A 149 9.15 21.16 6.21
CA TYR A 149 9.31 19.91 5.47
C TYR A 149 8.04 19.06 5.52
N TRP A 150 7.75 18.41 4.40
CA TRP A 150 6.65 17.47 4.22
C TRP A 150 7.18 16.07 3.92
N GLN A 151 6.41 15.07 4.32
CA GLN A 151 6.65 13.66 4.07
C GLN A 151 5.33 12.94 3.83
N VAL A 152 5.41 11.74 3.24
CA VAL A 152 4.23 10.89 3.01
C VAL A 152 3.78 10.26 4.34
N ASN A 153 2.49 10.34 4.62
CA ASN A 153 1.89 9.67 5.77
C ASN A 153 1.54 8.21 5.41
N LEU A 154 2.40 7.27 5.80
CA LEU A 154 2.22 5.85 5.48
C LEU A 154 1.00 5.23 6.19
N ASP A 155 0.67 5.68 7.40
CA ASP A 155 -0.46 5.15 8.19
C ASP A 155 -1.80 5.40 7.49
N ARG A 156 -1.93 6.57 6.83
CA ARG A 156 -3.13 6.89 6.03
C ARG A 156 -3.31 5.94 4.84
N PHE A 157 -2.21 5.55 4.17
CA PHE A 157 -2.28 4.53 3.11
C PHE A 157 -2.68 3.17 3.67
N HIS A 158 -2.18 2.79 4.85
CA HIS A 158 -2.54 1.52 5.49
C HIS A 158 -4.01 1.50 5.87
N GLN A 159 -4.54 2.59 6.40
CA GLN A 159 -5.97 2.75 6.63
C GLN A 159 -6.77 2.57 5.34
N HIS A 160 -6.36 3.21 4.23
CA HIS A 160 -7.02 3.05 2.94
C HIS A 160 -6.98 1.59 2.44
N PHE A 161 -5.84 0.91 2.55
CA PHE A 161 -5.70 -0.48 2.10
C PHE A 161 -6.53 -1.46 2.94
N ARG A 162 -6.60 -1.24 4.25
CA ARG A 162 -7.48 -1.98 5.15
C ARG A 162 -8.93 -1.81 4.70
N ASP A 163 -9.35 -0.57 4.47
CA ASP A 163 -10.73 -0.26 4.09
C ASP A 163 -11.08 -0.89 2.73
N GLN A 164 -10.18 -0.85 1.75
CA GLN A 164 -10.36 -1.54 0.45
C GLN A 164 -10.47 -3.07 0.60
N ALA A 165 -9.67 -3.68 1.50
CA ALA A 165 -9.73 -5.11 1.75
C ALA A 165 -11.08 -5.52 2.37
N ILE A 166 -11.60 -4.73 3.30
CA ILE A 166 -12.92 -4.96 3.92
C ILE A 166 -14.03 -4.79 2.88
N VAL A 167 -13.99 -3.71 2.10
CA VAL A 167 -15.00 -3.42 1.08
C VAL A 167 -15.03 -4.49 0.00
N SER A 168 -13.87 -4.95 -0.48
CA SER A 168 -13.80 -6.03 -1.49
C SER A 168 -14.29 -7.37 -0.94
N ALA A 169 -14.01 -7.69 0.32
CA ALA A 169 -14.56 -8.89 0.97
C ALA A 169 -16.10 -8.85 1.07
N VAL A 170 -16.68 -7.69 1.39
CA VAL A 170 -18.14 -7.52 1.41
C VAL A 170 -18.74 -7.63 0.00
N ALA A 171 -18.11 -7.01 -1.00
CA ALA A 171 -18.57 -7.06 -2.39
C ALA A 171 -18.64 -8.50 -2.92
N ASN A 172 -17.63 -9.32 -2.63
CA ASN A 172 -17.56 -10.71 -3.08
C ASN A 172 -18.55 -11.64 -2.36
N ARG A 173 -18.94 -11.30 -1.13
CA ARG A 173 -19.77 -12.16 -0.29
C ARG A 173 -21.26 -11.84 -0.38
N MET A 174 -21.60 -10.57 -0.57
CA MET A 174 -22.98 -10.09 -0.64
C MET A 174 -23.28 -9.52 -2.02
N ASP A 175 -23.14 -8.20 -2.19
CA ASP A 175 -23.33 -7.50 -3.44
C ASP A 175 -22.55 -6.17 -3.46
N GLN A 176 -22.50 -5.55 -4.65
CA GLN A 176 -21.83 -4.27 -4.83
C GLN A 176 -22.48 -3.15 -4.01
N THR A 177 -23.81 -3.21 -3.82
CA THR A 177 -24.56 -2.22 -3.04
C THR A 177 -24.18 -2.24 -1.56
N SER A 178 -24.10 -3.43 -0.95
CA SER A 178 -23.61 -3.59 0.44
C SER A 178 -22.19 -3.08 0.59
N SER A 179 -21.33 -3.35 -0.41
CA SER A 179 -19.96 -2.84 -0.40
C SER A 179 -19.88 -1.31 -0.41
N GLU A 180 -20.80 -0.64 -1.11
CA GLU A 180 -20.86 0.82 -1.14
C GLU A 180 -21.34 1.41 0.20
N ILE A 181 -22.28 0.75 0.86
CA ILE A 181 -22.72 1.14 2.21
C ILE A 181 -21.54 1.05 3.18
N VAL A 182 -20.79 -0.05 3.15
CA VAL A 182 -19.59 -0.23 3.98
C VAL A 182 -18.50 0.78 3.63
N ARG A 183 -18.27 1.03 2.34
CA ARG A 183 -17.34 2.07 1.86
C ARG A 183 -17.71 3.46 2.39
N THR A 184 -19.00 3.80 2.36
CA THR A 184 -19.52 5.06 2.87
C THR A 184 -19.28 5.20 4.37
N MET A 185 -19.57 4.15 5.15
CA MET A 185 -19.33 4.11 6.59
C MET A 185 -17.84 4.26 6.94
N LEU A 186 -16.96 3.56 6.21
CA LEU A 186 -15.50 3.67 6.40
C LEU A 186 -14.99 5.07 6.05
N ARG A 187 -15.48 5.66 4.94
CA ARG A 187 -15.13 7.01 4.52
C ARG A 187 -15.49 8.06 5.58
N MET A 188 -16.67 7.93 6.20
CA MET A 188 -17.08 8.81 7.30
C MET A 188 -16.22 8.62 8.57
N SER A 189 -15.60 7.45 8.71
CA SER A 189 -14.78 7.08 9.86
C SER A 189 -13.30 7.44 9.71
N GLU A 190 -12.85 7.91 8.53
CA GLU A 190 -11.42 8.11 8.21
C GLU A 190 -10.70 9.03 9.19
N ILE A 191 -11.34 10.14 9.56
CA ILE A 191 -10.73 11.17 10.43
C ILE A 191 -11.10 11.01 11.91
N THR A 192 -12.16 10.25 12.22
CA THR A 192 -12.71 10.13 13.57
C THR A 192 -12.23 8.88 14.31
N THR A 193 -11.66 7.92 13.59
CA THR A 193 -11.21 6.64 14.15
C THR A 193 -9.71 6.47 13.98
N PRO A 194 -8.98 6.10 15.04
CA PRO A 194 -7.55 5.82 14.92
C PRO A 194 -7.36 4.52 14.14
N SER A 195 -6.22 4.41 13.44
CA SER A 195 -5.90 3.26 12.56
C SER A 195 -5.90 1.92 13.28
N SER A 196 -5.56 1.90 14.57
CA SER A 196 -5.49 0.70 15.42
C SER A 196 -6.77 0.38 16.21
N ALA A 197 -7.86 1.16 16.05
CA ALA A 197 -9.09 0.88 16.78
C ALA A 197 -9.71 -0.47 16.38
N PRO A 198 -10.26 -1.24 17.34
CA PRO A 198 -10.97 -2.48 17.04
C PRO A 198 -12.35 -2.24 16.40
N PHE A 199 -12.96 -1.07 16.68
CA PHE A 199 -14.28 -0.67 16.22
C PHE A 199 -14.25 0.76 15.69
N THR A 200 -15.07 1.05 14.68
CA THR A 200 -15.30 2.44 14.26
C THR A 200 -16.22 3.18 15.25
N GLN A 201 -16.30 4.51 15.11
CA GLN A 201 -17.34 5.27 15.81
C GLN A 201 -18.74 4.82 15.33
N PRO A 202 -19.74 4.73 16.22
CA PRO A 202 -21.11 4.43 15.84
C PRO A 202 -21.68 5.48 14.89
N LEU A 203 -22.22 5.05 13.75
CA LEU A 203 -22.90 5.90 12.79
C LEU A 203 -24.39 5.58 12.74
N SER A 204 -25.23 6.61 12.69
CA SER A 204 -26.67 6.41 12.55
C SER A 204 -27.04 6.08 11.10
N SER A 205 -28.07 5.27 10.92
CA SER A 205 -28.60 4.93 9.60
C SER A 205 -29.08 6.16 8.80
N ASN A 206 -29.45 7.24 9.47
CA ASN A 206 -29.82 8.52 8.86
C ASN A 206 -28.61 9.30 8.32
N GLU A 207 -27.50 9.30 9.04
CA GLU A 207 -26.26 9.95 8.59
C GLU A 207 -25.66 9.21 7.40
N ILE A 208 -25.66 7.87 7.45
CA ILE A 208 -25.22 7.01 6.34
C ILE A 208 -26.06 7.28 5.08
N PHE A 209 -27.38 7.42 5.24
CA PHE A 209 -28.27 7.71 4.11
C PHE A 209 -27.94 9.04 3.41
N ARG A 210 -27.53 10.06 4.18
CA ARG A 210 -27.19 11.38 3.64
C ARG A 210 -25.82 11.43 2.96
N SER A 211 -24.89 10.55 3.37
CA SER A 211 -23.53 10.51 2.84
C SER A 211 -23.35 9.53 1.68
N LEU A 212 -24.36 8.69 1.40
CA LEU A 212 -24.37 7.82 0.23
C LEU A 212 -24.26 8.63 -1.08
N PRO A 213 -23.51 8.15 -2.08
CA PRO A 213 -23.42 8.83 -3.36
C PRO A 213 -24.78 8.92 -4.07
N VAL A 214 -25.07 10.08 -4.67
CA VAL A 214 -26.35 10.38 -5.38
C VAL A 214 -26.66 9.44 -6.56
N GLY A 215 -25.70 8.63 -7.00
CA GLY A 215 -25.90 7.63 -8.05
C GLY A 215 -26.64 6.37 -7.57
N TYR A 216 -26.72 6.14 -6.26
CA TYR A 216 -27.40 4.98 -5.69
C TYR A 216 -28.83 5.36 -5.29
N ASN A 217 -29.79 5.02 -6.16
CA ASN A 217 -31.23 5.27 -5.95
C ASN A 217 -31.86 4.30 -4.93
N ILE A 218 -31.33 4.26 -3.71
CA ILE A 218 -31.80 3.40 -2.64
C ILE A 218 -32.74 4.21 -1.74
N SER A 219 -33.88 3.65 -1.37
CA SER A 219 -34.77 4.29 -0.38
C SER A 219 -34.26 4.01 1.05
N LYS A 220 -34.59 4.88 2.00
CA LYS A 220 -34.18 4.73 3.40
C LYS A 220 -34.56 3.37 3.99
N GLN A 221 -35.76 2.88 3.66
CA GLN A 221 -36.26 1.58 4.12
C GLN A 221 -35.40 0.42 3.60
N VAL A 222 -34.96 0.49 2.34
CA VAL A 222 -34.09 -0.53 1.75
C VAL A 222 -32.69 -0.47 2.38
N LEU A 223 -32.17 0.72 2.67
CA LEU A 223 -30.91 0.86 3.41
C LEU A 223 -30.97 0.17 4.78
N ASP A 224 -32.07 0.36 5.52
CA ASP A 224 -32.23 -0.27 6.84
C ASP A 224 -32.32 -1.80 6.76
N GLN A 225 -32.91 -2.34 5.68
CA GLN A 225 -32.89 -3.77 5.39
C GLN A 225 -31.46 -4.28 5.15
N TYR A 226 -30.66 -3.57 4.35
CA TYR A 226 -29.26 -3.93 4.10
C TYR A 226 -28.42 -3.88 5.38
N LEU A 227 -28.58 -2.84 6.20
CA LEU A 227 -27.83 -2.70 7.45
C LEU A 227 -28.18 -3.80 8.46
N THR A 228 -29.45 -4.23 8.51
CA THR A 228 -29.88 -5.35 9.34
C THR A 228 -29.29 -6.67 8.82
N LEU A 229 -29.35 -6.90 7.51
CA LEU A 229 -28.75 -8.09 6.88
C LEU A 229 -27.23 -8.17 7.10
N LEU A 230 -26.53 -7.04 7.03
CA LEU A 230 -25.10 -6.94 7.29
C LEU A 230 -24.75 -7.20 8.76
N ALA A 231 -25.63 -6.79 9.69
CA ALA A 231 -25.45 -7.02 11.12
C ALA A 231 -25.74 -8.47 11.54
N ASP A 232 -26.67 -9.14 10.85
CA ASP A 232 -27.03 -10.54 11.11
C ASP A 232 -26.04 -11.54 10.49
N ASP A 233 -25.04 -11.07 9.74
CA ASP A 233 -24.09 -11.94 9.06
C ASP A 233 -23.12 -12.66 10.02
N PRO A 234 -22.87 -13.98 9.88
CA PRO A 234 -21.96 -14.70 10.79
C PRO A 234 -20.50 -14.23 10.80
N LEU A 235 -20.04 -13.45 9.81
CA LEU A 235 -18.70 -12.85 9.87
C LEU A 235 -18.64 -11.64 10.79
N GLU A 236 -19.80 -11.05 11.12
CA GLU A 236 -19.95 -9.92 12.03
C GLU A 236 -19.02 -8.75 11.66
N PHE A 237 -18.97 -8.39 10.37
CA PHE A 237 -18.20 -7.21 9.92
C PHE A 237 -18.85 -5.91 10.38
N ILE A 238 -20.18 -5.89 10.45
CA ILE A 238 -20.96 -4.80 11.00
C ILE A 238 -21.65 -5.29 12.27
N GLY A 239 -21.68 -4.47 13.31
CA GLY A 239 -22.44 -4.71 14.52
C GLY A 239 -23.44 -3.59 14.77
N LYS A 240 -24.56 -3.92 15.41
CA LYS A 240 -25.52 -2.95 15.92
C LYS A 240 -25.13 -2.56 17.35
N SER A 241 -24.80 -1.29 17.58
CA SER A 241 -24.36 -0.79 18.89
C SER A 241 -25.47 -0.11 19.69
N GLY A 242 -26.56 0.30 19.04
CA GLY A 242 -27.70 0.92 19.70
C GLY A 242 -28.90 1.16 18.77
N ASP A 243 -30.02 1.59 19.34
CA ASP A 243 -31.29 1.83 18.62
C ASP A 243 -31.57 3.31 18.32
N SER A 244 -30.74 4.23 18.84
CA SER A 244 -30.88 5.66 18.61
C SER A 244 -30.78 6.03 17.13
N GLY A 245 -31.54 7.04 16.70
CA GLY A 245 -31.40 7.62 15.35
C GLY A 245 -31.74 6.68 14.19
N GLY A 246 -32.61 5.69 14.41
CA GLY A 246 -32.96 4.68 13.39
C GLY A 246 -31.99 3.51 13.31
N GLY A 247 -31.21 3.27 14.38
CA GLY A 247 -30.19 2.23 14.47
C GLY A 247 -28.78 2.80 14.33
N MET A 248 -27.94 2.46 15.31
CA MET A 248 -26.52 2.80 15.34
C MET A 248 -25.70 1.58 14.93
N PHE A 249 -24.84 1.75 13.94
CA PHE A 249 -24.03 0.68 13.36
C PHE A 249 -22.54 1.00 13.50
N VAL A 250 -21.74 -0.03 13.79
CA VAL A 250 -20.28 0.04 13.91
C VAL A 250 -19.65 -1.00 13.00
N ILE A 251 -18.46 -0.71 12.48
CA ILE A 251 -17.67 -1.69 11.73
C ILE A 251 -16.64 -2.31 12.66
N ASN A 252 -16.63 -3.64 12.71
CA ASN A 252 -15.73 -4.45 13.52
C ASN A 252 -14.41 -4.68 12.76
N LEU A 253 -13.50 -3.71 12.84
CA LEU A 253 -12.22 -3.72 12.12
C LEU A 253 -11.35 -4.94 12.48
N HIS A 254 -11.29 -5.30 13.77
CA HIS A 254 -10.51 -6.47 14.22
C HIS A 254 -11.06 -7.80 13.67
N LYS A 255 -12.39 -7.99 13.71
CA LYS A 255 -13.03 -9.21 13.19
C LYS A 255 -12.88 -9.32 11.67
N ALA A 256 -12.99 -8.20 10.96
CA ALA A 256 -12.77 -8.17 9.53
C ALA A 256 -11.33 -8.57 9.16
N LEU A 257 -10.33 -8.03 9.86
CA LEU A 257 -8.93 -8.42 9.69
C LEU A 257 -8.68 -9.89 10.04
N ALA A 258 -9.31 -10.41 11.11
CA ALA A 258 -9.20 -11.82 11.49
C ALA A 258 -9.79 -12.75 10.42
N SER A 259 -10.91 -12.37 9.82
CA SER A 259 -11.54 -13.09 8.71
C SER A 259 -10.67 -13.07 7.46
N LEU A 260 -10.13 -11.91 7.09
CA LEU A 260 -9.21 -11.76 5.96
C LEU A 260 -7.93 -12.59 6.17
N ALA A 261 -7.30 -12.53 7.34
CA ALA A 261 -6.12 -13.33 7.67
C ALA A 261 -6.43 -14.83 7.59
N THR A 262 -7.59 -15.26 8.08
CA THR A 262 -8.03 -16.66 7.96
C THR A 262 -8.20 -17.09 6.50
N ALA A 263 -8.83 -16.26 5.66
CA ALA A 263 -9.00 -16.52 4.24
C ALA A 263 -7.66 -16.59 3.49
N THR A 264 -6.69 -15.74 3.86
CA THR A 264 -5.33 -15.82 3.28
C THR A 264 -4.62 -17.12 3.65
N LEU A 265 -4.72 -17.56 4.92
CA LEU A 265 -4.15 -18.84 5.37
C LEU A 265 -4.77 -20.02 4.61
N GLU A 266 -6.10 -20.02 4.47
CA GLU A 266 -6.84 -21.02 3.71
C GLU A 266 -6.40 -21.07 2.24
N SER A 267 -6.26 -19.90 1.59
CA SER A 267 -5.85 -19.80 0.19
C SER A 267 -4.45 -20.39 -0.03
N VAL A 268 -3.50 -20.07 0.85
CA VAL A 268 -2.14 -20.64 0.80
C VAL A 268 -2.16 -22.16 1.00
N ILE A 269 -2.99 -22.68 1.92
CA ILE A 269 -3.13 -24.13 2.14
C ILE A 269 -3.74 -24.81 0.90
N GLN A 270 -4.74 -24.18 0.29
CA GLN A 270 -5.40 -24.69 -0.92
C GLN A 270 -4.43 -24.76 -2.10
N GLU A 271 -3.61 -23.73 -2.33
CA GLU A 271 -2.63 -23.73 -3.41
C GLU A 271 -1.49 -24.72 -3.16
N ARG A 272 -1.03 -24.85 -1.91
CA ARG A 272 0.14 -25.69 -1.59
C ARG A 272 -0.19 -27.18 -1.45
N PHE A 273 -1.33 -27.52 -0.83
CA PHE A 273 -1.67 -28.90 -0.49
C PHE A 273 -2.96 -29.40 -1.18
N GLY A 274 -3.66 -28.53 -1.91
CA GLY A 274 -4.88 -28.85 -2.63
C GLY A 274 -6.17 -28.64 -1.83
N SER A 275 -7.30 -28.76 -2.53
CA SER A 275 -8.63 -28.45 -2.01
C SER A 275 -9.11 -29.37 -0.88
N ARG A 276 -8.70 -30.65 -0.89
CA ARG A 276 -9.04 -31.62 0.17
C ARG A 276 -8.39 -31.23 1.51
N CYS A 277 -7.14 -30.77 1.47
CA CYS A 277 -6.41 -30.29 2.63
C CYS A 277 -7.06 -29.02 3.20
N ALA A 278 -7.41 -28.07 2.33
CA ALA A 278 -8.14 -26.86 2.71
C ALA A 278 -9.51 -27.18 3.34
N ARG A 279 -10.21 -28.23 2.88
CA ARG A 279 -11.45 -28.69 3.52
C ARG A 279 -11.24 -29.14 4.97
N ILE A 280 -10.19 -29.92 5.23
CA ILE A 280 -9.84 -30.34 6.60
C ILE A 280 -9.51 -29.11 7.45
N PHE A 281 -8.74 -28.15 6.92
CA PHE A 281 -8.39 -26.93 7.63
C PHE A 281 -9.63 -26.11 8.03
N ARG A 282 -10.57 -25.87 7.11
CA ARG A 282 -11.85 -25.18 7.39
C ARG A 282 -12.67 -25.91 8.46
N LEU A 283 -12.72 -27.25 8.38
CA LEU A 283 -13.44 -28.09 9.33
C LEU A 283 -12.89 -27.95 10.75
N VAL A 284 -11.56 -28.04 10.92
CA VAL A 284 -10.90 -27.87 12.22
C VAL A 284 -11.11 -26.46 12.77
N LEU A 285 -11.07 -25.44 11.91
CA LEU A 285 -11.28 -24.06 12.31
C LEU A 285 -12.70 -23.79 12.87
N GLN A 286 -13.72 -24.43 12.27
CA GLN A 286 -15.11 -24.32 12.70
C GLN A 286 -15.38 -25.07 14.00
N LYS A 287 -14.88 -26.31 14.12
CA LYS A 287 -15.12 -27.19 15.28
C LYS A 287 -14.14 -26.95 16.45
N LYS A 288 -13.08 -26.17 16.24
CA LYS A 288 -12.00 -25.80 17.17
C LYS A 288 -11.08 -26.95 17.60
N HIS A 289 -11.65 -28.06 18.05
CA HIS A 289 -10.93 -29.25 18.51
C HIS A 289 -11.50 -30.50 17.84
N LEU A 290 -10.67 -31.25 17.12
CA LEU A 290 -11.10 -32.49 16.46
C LEU A 290 -10.09 -33.62 16.63
N GLU A 291 -10.60 -34.83 16.83
CA GLU A 291 -9.81 -36.06 16.76
C GLU A 291 -9.70 -36.57 15.31
N GLN A 292 -8.70 -37.41 15.03
CA GLN A 292 -8.46 -37.94 13.69
C GLN A 292 -9.70 -38.61 13.08
N LYS A 293 -10.39 -39.48 13.85
CA LYS A 293 -11.59 -40.19 13.38
C LYS A 293 -12.72 -39.23 13.01
N GLN A 294 -12.91 -38.16 13.79
CA GLN A 294 -13.92 -37.15 13.51
C GLN A 294 -13.60 -36.33 12.26
N VAL A 295 -12.32 -36.06 12.00
CA VAL A 295 -11.88 -35.41 10.75
C VAL A 295 -12.21 -36.28 9.54
N GLU A 296 -11.97 -37.58 9.62
CA GLU A 296 -12.28 -38.55 8.56
C GLU A 296 -13.79 -38.58 8.26
N ASP A 297 -14.60 -38.72 9.30
CA ASP A 297 -16.06 -38.81 9.21
C ASP A 297 -16.68 -37.51 8.66
N PHE A 298 -16.31 -36.35 9.20
CA PHE A 298 -16.89 -35.06 8.78
C PHE A 298 -16.35 -34.54 7.44
N ALA A 299 -15.09 -34.82 7.09
CA ALA A 299 -14.52 -34.39 5.82
C ALA A 299 -14.91 -35.33 4.66
N MET A 300 -15.42 -36.52 4.98
CA MET A 300 -15.66 -37.64 4.04
C MET A 300 -14.40 -37.97 3.22
N ILE A 301 -13.27 -38.08 3.92
CA ILE A 301 -11.97 -38.40 3.32
C ILE A 301 -11.47 -39.73 3.89
N PRO A 302 -10.93 -40.64 3.07
CA PRO A 302 -10.38 -41.91 3.57
C PRO A 302 -9.30 -41.72 4.63
N ALA A 303 -9.28 -42.59 5.63
CA ALA A 303 -8.40 -42.50 6.81
C ALA A 303 -6.92 -42.30 6.47
N LYS A 304 -6.40 -43.07 5.51
CA LYS A 304 -5.00 -42.98 5.08
C LYS A 304 -4.65 -41.59 4.54
N GLU A 305 -5.51 -41.04 3.68
CA GLU A 305 -5.26 -39.75 3.04
C GLU A 305 -5.44 -38.58 4.02
N ALA A 306 -6.48 -38.64 4.87
CA ALA A 306 -6.73 -37.64 5.90
C ALA A 306 -5.54 -37.54 6.88
N LYS A 307 -5.01 -38.68 7.32
CA LYS A 307 -3.84 -38.76 8.20
C LYS A 307 -2.60 -38.13 7.57
N ASP A 308 -2.31 -38.46 6.31
CA ASP A 308 -1.18 -37.90 5.58
C ASP A 308 -1.30 -36.36 5.44
N MET A 309 -2.50 -35.84 5.17
CA MET A 309 -2.75 -34.40 5.08
C MET A 309 -2.63 -33.69 6.44
N LEU A 310 -3.17 -34.28 7.51
CA LEU A 310 -3.05 -33.76 8.89
C LEU A 310 -1.57 -33.62 9.30
N TYR A 311 -0.75 -34.64 9.04
CA TYR A 311 0.67 -34.61 9.39
C TYR A 311 1.47 -33.60 8.58
N LYS A 312 1.18 -33.43 7.28
CA LYS A 312 1.80 -32.38 6.46
C LYS A 312 1.51 -30.98 7.00
N MET A 313 0.26 -30.71 7.38
CA MET A 313 -0.13 -29.43 7.96
C MET A 313 0.50 -29.20 9.36
N LEU A 314 0.66 -30.27 10.14
CA LEU A 314 1.33 -30.23 11.44
C LEU A 314 2.83 -29.92 11.28
N SER A 315 3.54 -30.61 10.37
CA SER A 315 4.97 -30.35 10.12
C SER A 315 5.24 -28.94 9.62
N GLU A 316 4.25 -28.35 8.95
CA GLU A 316 4.32 -27.00 8.40
C GLU A 316 3.75 -25.93 9.32
N ASN A 317 3.42 -26.27 10.58
CA ASN A 317 2.90 -25.40 11.63
C ASN A 317 1.58 -24.65 11.29
N PHE A 318 0.78 -25.19 10.36
CA PHE A 318 -0.58 -24.67 10.12
C PHE A 318 -1.60 -25.18 11.16
N MET A 319 -1.29 -26.31 11.80
CA MET A 319 -2.05 -26.89 12.90
C MET A 319 -1.17 -27.18 14.10
N SER A 320 -1.80 -27.33 15.25
CA SER A 320 -1.16 -27.71 16.50
C SER A 320 -1.92 -28.86 17.16
N LEU A 321 -1.18 -29.72 17.85
CA LEU A 321 -1.75 -30.78 18.67
C LEU A 321 -1.95 -30.27 20.10
N GLN A 322 -3.18 -30.38 20.58
CA GLN A 322 -3.54 -30.19 21.97
C GLN A 322 -3.66 -31.56 22.62
N GLU A 323 -2.76 -31.84 23.55
CA GLU A 323 -2.74 -33.08 24.32
C GLU A 323 -3.62 -32.93 25.57
N ILE A 324 -4.56 -33.86 25.75
CA ILE A 324 -5.37 -33.95 26.97
C ILE A 324 -5.08 -35.31 27.62
N PRO A 325 -4.21 -35.36 28.64
CA PRO A 325 -3.84 -36.61 29.29
C PRO A 325 -4.95 -37.07 30.25
N LYS A 326 -5.25 -38.38 30.28
CA LYS A 326 -6.14 -38.96 31.31
C LYS A 326 -5.44 -39.15 32.66
N THR A 327 -4.11 -39.27 32.64
CA THR A 327 -3.25 -39.50 33.81
C THR A 327 -2.11 -38.49 33.79
N PRO A 328 -1.60 -38.04 34.96
CA PRO A 328 -0.58 -37.00 35.04
C PRO A 328 0.76 -37.40 34.39
N ASP A 329 0.96 -38.68 34.07
CA ASP A 329 2.17 -39.20 33.42
C ASP A 329 2.26 -38.86 31.92
N HIS A 330 1.23 -38.22 31.33
CA HIS A 330 1.16 -37.85 29.90
C HIS A 330 1.46 -39.00 28.91
N ALA A 331 1.26 -40.26 29.34
CA ALA A 331 1.55 -41.43 28.51
C ALA A 331 0.73 -41.43 27.21
N PRO A 332 1.35 -41.55 26.01
CA PRO A 332 0.65 -41.43 24.73
C PRO A 332 -0.54 -42.39 24.55
N SER A 333 -0.50 -43.57 25.17
CA SER A 333 -1.59 -44.56 25.12
C SER A 333 -2.86 -44.13 25.88
N ARG A 334 -2.74 -43.16 26.79
CA ARG A 334 -3.83 -42.65 27.64
C ARG A 334 -4.06 -41.14 27.45
N THR A 335 -3.56 -40.57 26.36
CA THR A 335 -3.69 -39.15 26.03
C THR A 335 -4.55 -38.99 24.77
N PHE A 336 -5.49 -38.05 24.81
CA PHE A 336 -6.23 -37.65 23.62
C PHE A 336 -5.45 -36.57 22.87
N TYR A 337 -5.33 -36.75 21.55
CA TYR A 337 -4.66 -35.81 20.65
C TYR A 337 -5.71 -35.08 19.82
N LEU A 338 -5.94 -33.81 20.15
CA LEU A 338 -6.91 -32.96 19.47
C LEU A 338 -6.17 -32.01 18.53
N TYR A 339 -6.57 -31.98 17.27
CA TYR A 339 -6.08 -31.00 16.31
C TYR A 339 -6.78 -29.67 16.52
N THR A 340 -5.97 -28.61 16.53
CA THR A 340 -6.40 -27.23 16.73
C THR A 340 -5.68 -26.31 15.74
N VAL A 341 -6.33 -25.20 15.38
CA VAL A 341 -5.73 -24.16 14.55
C VAL A 341 -5.64 -22.88 15.36
N ASN A 342 -4.42 -22.43 15.61
CA ASN A 342 -4.17 -21.10 16.18
C ASN A 342 -3.87 -20.12 15.04
N VAL A 343 -4.87 -19.30 14.68
CA VAL A 343 -4.79 -18.34 13.57
C VAL A 343 -3.65 -17.33 13.79
N LEU A 344 -3.44 -16.84 15.01
CA LEU A 344 -2.38 -15.87 15.30
C LEU A 344 -0.98 -16.47 15.12
N SER A 345 -0.77 -17.69 15.60
CA SER A 345 0.50 -18.41 15.44
C SER A 345 0.77 -18.71 13.96
N ALA A 346 -0.23 -19.24 13.26
CA ALA A 346 -0.13 -19.54 11.82
C ALA A 346 0.11 -18.28 10.99
N ALA A 347 -0.54 -17.15 11.32
CA ALA A 347 -0.33 -15.87 10.66
C ALA A 347 1.11 -15.36 10.85
N ARG A 348 1.68 -15.43 12.06
CA ARG A 348 3.07 -15.04 12.32
C ARG A 348 4.07 -15.91 11.56
N MET A 349 3.82 -17.22 11.55
CA MET A 349 4.64 -18.16 10.79
C MET A 349 4.57 -17.88 9.28
N LEU A 350 3.38 -17.59 8.75
CA LEU A 350 3.19 -17.30 7.34
C LEU A 350 3.85 -15.96 6.97
N LEU A 351 3.73 -14.96 7.82
CA LEU A 351 4.40 -13.66 7.66
C LEU A 351 5.92 -13.83 7.56
N HIS A 352 6.52 -14.64 8.45
CA HIS A 352 7.96 -14.93 8.38
C HIS A 352 8.35 -15.60 7.04
N ARG A 353 7.53 -16.52 6.54
CA ARG A 353 7.74 -17.12 5.21
C ARG A 353 7.65 -16.09 4.09
N CYS A 354 6.72 -15.13 4.18
CA CYS A 354 6.58 -14.08 3.17
C CYS A 354 7.84 -13.20 3.08
N TYR A 355 8.44 -12.82 4.22
CA TYR A 355 9.71 -12.07 4.20
C TYR A 355 10.83 -12.86 3.53
N LYS A 356 10.95 -14.15 3.83
CA LYS A 356 11.94 -15.02 3.17
C LYS A 356 11.66 -15.15 1.67
N SER A 357 10.40 -15.28 1.27
CA SER A 357 10.01 -15.35 -0.14
C SER A 357 10.44 -14.09 -0.90
N ILE A 358 10.20 -12.90 -0.35
CA ILE A 358 10.64 -11.64 -0.96
C ILE A 358 12.16 -11.57 -1.06
N ALA A 359 12.88 -11.91 0.00
CA ALA A 359 14.34 -11.92 -0.03
C ALA A 359 14.87 -12.82 -1.18
N ASN A 360 14.31 -14.03 -1.32
CA ASN A 360 14.67 -14.94 -2.41
C ASN A 360 14.35 -14.37 -3.80
N LEU A 361 13.19 -13.69 -3.97
CA LEU A 361 12.81 -13.04 -5.23
C LEU A 361 13.79 -11.92 -5.60
N ILE A 362 14.16 -11.09 -4.63
CA ILE A 362 15.12 -9.99 -4.82
C ILE A 362 16.50 -10.55 -5.15
N GLU A 363 16.98 -11.55 -4.42
CA GLU A 363 18.26 -12.21 -4.70
C GLU A 363 18.29 -12.80 -6.10
N ARG A 364 17.19 -13.43 -6.53
CA ARG A 364 17.08 -13.99 -7.89
C ARG A 364 17.13 -12.89 -8.96
N ARG A 365 16.41 -11.78 -8.77
CA ARG A 365 16.43 -10.63 -9.68
C ARG A 365 17.82 -10.01 -9.79
N GLN A 366 18.48 -9.81 -8.64
CA GLN A 366 19.84 -9.26 -8.59
C GLN A 366 20.84 -10.19 -9.29
N PHE A 367 20.71 -11.52 -9.09
CA PHE A 367 21.53 -12.50 -9.77
C PHE A 367 21.36 -12.43 -11.29
N GLU A 368 20.11 -12.45 -11.80
CA GLU A 368 19.86 -12.39 -13.25
C GLU A 368 20.33 -11.07 -13.88
N THR A 369 20.18 -9.94 -13.16
CA THR A 369 20.68 -8.63 -13.60
C THR A 369 22.20 -8.58 -13.62
N LYS A 370 22.86 -9.20 -12.63
CA LYS A 370 24.33 -9.21 -12.52
C LYS A 370 24.98 -10.08 -13.59
N GLU A 371 24.45 -11.27 -13.86
CA GLU A 371 24.94 -12.17 -14.91
C GLU A 371 24.85 -11.50 -16.29
N ASN A 372 23.76 -10.79 -16.56
CA ASN A 372 23.52 -10.11 -17.84
C ASN A 372 24.02 -8.65 -17.88
N LYS A 373 24.83 -8.20 -16.90
CA LYS A 373 25.28 -6.80 -16.79
C LYS A 373 25.94 -6.26 -18.06
N ARG A 374 26.80 -7.05 -18.71
CA ARG A 374 27.48 -6.65 -19.95
C ARG A 374 26.49 -6.38 -21.09
N LEU A 375 25.45 -7.21 -21.19
CA LEU A 375 24.42 -7.09 -22.21
C LEU A 375 23.53 -5.87 -21.95
N LEU A 376 23.18 -5.61 -20.70
CA LEU A 376 22.45 -4.40 -20.29
C LEU A 376 23.24 -3.12 -20.57
N GLU A 377 24.54 -3.08 -20.26
CA GLU A 377 25.39 -1.94 -20.59
C GLU A 377 25.51 -1.73 -22.10
N LYS A 378 25.59 -2.80 -22.90
CA LYS A 378 25.58 -2.71 -24.36
C LYS A 378 24.25 -2.13 -24.86
N SER A 379 23.11 -2.62 -24.35
CA SER A 379 21.78 -2.11 -24.68
C SER A 379 21.63 -0.62 -24.34
N GLN A 380 22.04 -0.22 -23.13
CA GLN A 380 21.94 1.17 -22.67
C GLN A 380 22.81 2.12 -23.51
N ARG A 381 24.00 1.69 -23.96
CA ARG A 381 24.84 2.49 -24.86
C ARG A 381 24.19 2.66 -26.22
N VAL A 382 23.60 1.60 -26.78
CA VAL A 382 22.88 1.66 -28.07
C VAL A 382 21.68 2.61 -27.96
N GLU A 383 20.87 2.49 -26.91
CA GLU A 383 19.74 3.40 -26.64
C GLU A 383 20.20 4.86 -26.47
N ALA A 384 21.31 5.12 -25.77
CA ALA A 384 21.86 6.46 -25.60
C ALA A 384 22.32 7.08 -26.93
N ILE A 385 22.94 6.27 -27.81
CA ILE A 385 23.34 6.72 -29.15
C ILE A 385 22.09 7.05 -29.98
N ILE A 386 21.08 6.17 -29.98
CA ILE A 386 19.80 6.40 -30.67
C ILE A 386 19.16 7.71 -30.20
N ALA A 387 19.09 7.95 -28.88
CA ALA A 387 18.53 9.17 -28.34
C ALA A 387 19.32 10.43 -28.77
N SER A 388 20.65 10.37 -28.80
CA SER A 388 21.49 11.49 -29.27
C SER A 388 21.37 11.76 -30.78
N MET A 389 21.24 10.71 -31.59
CA MET A 389 21.08 10.80 -33.04
C MET A 389 19.68 11.30 -33.41
N GLN A 390 18.63 10.85 -32.71
CA GLN A 390 17.27 11.38 -32.86
C GLN A 390 17.18 12.87 -32.53
N ALA A 391 17.87 13.32 -31.46
CA ALA A 391 17.93 14.74 -31.11
C ALA A 391 18.65 15.60 -32.17
N THR A 392 19.55 14.99 -32.96
CA THR A 392 20.29 15.65 -34.04
C THR A 392 19.54 15.59 -35.39
N GLY A 393 18.41 14.88 -35.47
CA GLY A 393 17.63 14.71 -36.69
C GLY A 393 18.24 13.74 -37.71
N ALA A 394 18.89 12.67 -37.24
CA ALA A 394 19.51 11.66 -38.10
C ALA A 394 18.49 10.88 -38.97
N GLU A 395 18.93 10.42 -40.13
CA GLU A 395 18.13 9.62 -41.07
C GLU A 395 17.77 8.23 -40.49
N GLU A 396 16.59 7.70 -40.83
CA GLU A 396 16.09 6.41 -40.31
C GLU A 396 17.02 5.22 -40.61
N VAL A 397 17.81 5.29 -41.69
CA VAL A 397 18.76 4.24 -42.08
C VAL A 397 19.89 4.11 -41.05
N GLN A 398 20.40 5.24 -40.54
CA GLN A 398 21.47 5.24 -39.53
C GLN A 398 20.96 4.68 -38.19
N LEU A 399 19.69 4.92 -37.86
CA LEU A 399 19.07 4.38 -36.65
C LEU A 399 18.92 2.86 -36.72
N GLN A 400 18.56 2.31 -37.89
CA GLN A 400 18.47 0.86 -38.09
C GLN A 400 19.84 0.18 -37.97
N GLU A 401 20.91 0.75 -38.54
CA GLU A 401 22.27 0.22 -38.40
C GLU A 401 22.73 0.15 -36.93
N ILE A 402 22.41 1.17 -36.15
CA ILE A 402 22.73 1.21 -34.71
C ILE A 402 21.90 0.17 -33.95
N GLU A 403 20.65 -0.05 -34.33
CA GLU A 403 19.82 -1.07 -33.71
C GLU A 403 20.34 -2.49 -34.01
N GLU A 404 20.85 -2.73 -35.22
CA GLU A 404 21.47 -4.00 -35.63
C GLU A 404 22.77 -4.33 -34.88
N MET A 405 23.37 -3.37 -34.16
CA MET A 405 24.49 -3.65 -33.24
C MET A 405 24.13 -4.65 -32.14
N ILE A 406 22.83 -4.76 -31.80
CA ILE A 406 22.30 -5.82 -30.94
C ILE A 406 21.85 -6.98 -31.82
N THR A 407 22.58 -8.08 -31.72
CA THR A 407 22.32 -9.28 -32.53
C THR A 407 20.98 -9.91 -32.16
N ALA A 408 20.32 -10.59 -33.11
CA ALA A 408 19.08 -11.31 -32.85
C ALA A 408 19.08 -12.24 -31.60
N PRO A 409 20.13 -13.05 -31.33
CA PRO A 409 20.17 -13.85 -30.10
C PRO A 409 20.29 -12.99 -28.82
N GLU A 410 21.04 -11.88 -28.87
CA GLU A 410 21.13 -10.94 -27.74
C GLU A 410 19.79 -10.27 -27.45
N ARG A 411 19.02 -9.89 -28.48
CA ARG A 411 17.66 -9.36 -28.33
C ARG A 411 16.74 -10.39 -27.67
N GLN A 412 16.79 -11.65 -28.09
CA GLN A 412 16.01 -12.73 -27.48
C GLN A 412 16.36 -12.94 -26.00
N GLN A 413 17.64 -12.81 -25.65
CA GLN A 413 18.12 -12.89 -24.27
C GLN A 413 17.64 -11.70 -23.42
N LEU A 414 17.69 -10.48 -23.95
CA LEU A 414 17.14 -9.28 -23.31
C LEU A 414 15.63 -9.39 -23.08
N GLU A 415 14.89 -9.88 -24.06
CA GLU A 415 13.45 -10.11 -23.95
C GLU A 415 13.10 -11.16 -22.89
N THR A 416 13.91 -12.22 -22.79
CA THR A 416 13.74 -13.25 -21.74
C THR A 416 14.05 -12.67 -20.37
N LEU A 417 15.15 -11.90 -20.25
CA LEU A 417 15.53 -11.23 -19.01
C LEU A 417 14.45 -10.25 -18.54
N LYS A 418 13.96 -9.39 -19.44
CA LYS A 418 12.89 -8.43 -19.15
C LYS A 418 11.62 -9.13 -18.67
N ARG A 419 11.21 -10.22 -19.33
CA ARG A 419 10.07 -11.03 -18.90
C ARG A 419 10.28 -11.65 -17.51
N ASN A 420 11.47 -12.14 -17.21
CA ASN A 420 11.76 -12.72 -15.90
C ASN A 420 11.77 -11.66 -14.80
N VAL A 421 12.45 -10.54 -15.02
CA VAL A 421 12.50 -9.42 -14.06
C VAL A 421 11.10 -8.88 -13.79
N ASN A 422 10.30 -8.62 -14.83
CA ASN A 422 8.92 -8.16 -14.65
C ASN A 422 8.05 -9.14 -13.85
N LYS A 423 8.24 -10.46 -14.03
CA LYS A 423 7.54 -11.47 -13.24
C LYS A 423 7.98 -11.46 -11.78
N LEU A 424 9.29 -11.32 -11.52
CA LEU A 424 9.84 -11.24 -10.17
C LEU A 424 9.34 -9.97 -9.45
N ASP A 425 9.34 -8.83 -10.14
CA ASP A 425 8.84 -7.54 -9.63
C ASP A 425 7.35 -7.61 -9.31
N ALA A 426 6.53 -8.16 -10.21
CA ALA A 426 5.11 -8.34 -9.97
C ALA A 426 4.84 -9.30 -8.80
N SER A 427 5.63 -10.37 -8.67
CA SER A 427 5.53 -11.30 -7.55
C SER A 427 5.89 -10.65 -6.21
N GLU A 428 6.90 -9.77 -6.20
CA GLU A 428 7.29 -9.00 -5.01
C GLU A 428 6.13 -8.10 -4.53
N ILE A 429 5.45 -7.42 -5.46
CA ILE A 429 4.28 -6.60 -5.16
C ILE A 429 3.12 -7.45 -4.62
N GLN A 430 2.85 -8.61 -5.23
CA GLN A 430 1.76 -9.49 -4.80
C GLN A 430 1.99 -10.07 -3.40
N VAL A 431 3.22 -10.47 -3.06
CA VAL A 431 3.54 -10.99 -1.72
C VAL A 431 3.39 -9.90 -0.66
N ASP A 432 3.72 -8.64 -0.99
CA ASP A 432 3.50 -7.51 -0.08
C ASP A 432 2.03 -7.32 0.32
N GLU A 433 1.08 -7.61 -0.58
CA GLU A 433 -0.35 -7.55 -0.23
C GLU A 433 -0.70 -8.54 0.87
N THR A 434 -0.13 -9.74 0.81
CA THR A 434 -0.30 -10.78 1.84
C THR A 434 0.36 -10.34 3.16
N ILE A 435 1.55 -9.76 3.08
CA ILE A 435 2.26 -9.22 4.25
C ILE A 435 1.41 -8.16 4.95
N PHE A 436 0.86 -7.21 4.19
CA PHE A 436 0.06 -6.13 4.74
C PHE A 436 -1.16 -6.66 5.54
N LEU A 437 -1.88 -7.64 5.00
CA LEU A 437 -3.04 -8.23 5.66
C LEU A 437 -2.65 -8.96 6.96
N LEU A 438 -1.59 -9.77 6.92
CA LEU A 438 -1.11 -10.52 8.08
C LEU A 438 -0.56 -9.61 9.17
N GLU A 439 0.26 -8.61 8.80
CA GLU A 439 0.78 -7.60 9.72
C GLU A 439 -0.36 -6.83 10.40
N SER A 440 -1.33 -6.35 9.62
CA SER A 440 -2.48 -5.60 10.14
C SER A 440 -3.27 -6.43 11.16
N TYR A 441 -3.51 -7.72 10.88
CA TYR A 441 -4.17 -8.61 11.83
C TYR A 441 -3.33 -8.84 13.10
N ILE A 442 -2.02 -9.06 12.96
CA ILE A 442 -1.13 -9.28 14.10
C ILE A 442 -1.06 -8.02 14.98
N GLU A 443 -0.91 -6.84 14.37
CA GLU A 443 -0.84 -5.56 15.08
C GLU A 443 -2.16 -5.26 15.80
N SER A 444 -3.30 -5.46 15.14
CA SER A 444 -4.62 -5.27 15.77
C SER A 444 -4.88 -6.19 16.97
N THR A 445 -4.20 -7.34 17.03
CA THR A 445 -4.34 -8.31 18.12
C THR A 445 -3.37 -8.03 19.29
N MET A 446 -2.25 -7.33 19.03
CA MET A 446 -1.30 -6.95 20.06
C MET A 446 -1.78 -5.68 20.78
N LYS A 447 -2.32 -5.82 21.99
CA LYS A 447 -2.46 -4.67 22.90
C LYS A 447 -1.06 -4.21 23.30
N ARG A 448 -0.57 -3.11 22.71
CA ARG A 448 0.60 -2.41 23.25
C ARG A 448 0.18 -1.84 24.61
N LEU A 449 0.59 -2.51 25.68
CA LEU A 449 0.42 -2.06 27.07
C LEU A 449 1.23 -0.79 27.32
#